data_AF-A0A7V9HLA3-F1
#
_entry.id   AF-A0A7V9HLA3-F1
#
_cell.length_a   1.000
_cell.length_b   1.000
_cell.length_c   1.000
_cell.angle_alpha   90.00
_cell.angle_beta   90.00
_cell.angle_gamma   90.00
#
_symmetry.space_group_name_H-M   'P 1'
#
loop_
_entity.id
_entity.type
_entity.pdbx_description
1 polymer ?
#
loop_
_entity_poly.entity_id
_entity_poly.type
_entity_poly.pdbx_seq_one_letter_code
_entity_poly.pdbx_strand_id
1 'polypeptide(L)'
;MAATTTVRVYAQTHRQLQELAREDALTMPELLDRLVTADWRRRLFERANEAYAALQADPDAWAAALAERGVWDAALEDGLSEDVRMPSGEDPRVADLATA
;
A
#
# COMPACT_ATOMS: atom_id res chain seq x y z
N MET A 1 27.56 7.08 -0.82
CA MET A 1 26.72 8.11 -0.16
C MET A 1 25.82 8.71 -1.23
N ALA A 2 24.51 8.80 -0.99
CA ALA A 2 23.61 9.45 -1.94
C ALA A 2 23.95 10.95 -2.04
N ALA A 3 23.82 11.52 -3.25
CA ALA A 3 24.02 12.94 -3.46
C ALA A 3 22.92 13.73 -2.72
N THR A 4 23.29 14.80 -2.02
CA THR A 4 22.33 15.66 -1.30
C THR A 4 22.08 16.94 -2.10
N THR A 5 20.89 17.50 -1.93
CA THR A 5 20.50 18.80 -2.51
C THR A 5 19.75 19.62 -1.47
N THR A 6 19.66 20.93 -1.68
CA THR A 6 18.97 21.85 -0.77
C THR A 6 17.66 22.33 -1.39
N VAL A 7 16.57 22.20 -0.65
CA VAL A 7 15.23 22.70 -1.05
C VAL A 7 14.85 23.87 -0.17
N ARG A 8 14.36 24.94 -0.78
CA ARG A 8 13.82 26.10 -0.05
C ARG A 8 12.40 25.81 0.40
N VAL A 9 12.13 26.02 1.69
CA VAL A 9 10.80 25.90 2.31
C VAL A 9 10.52 27.11 3.18
N TYR A 10 9.26 27.32 3.56
CA TYR A 10 8.91 28.34 4.53
C TYR A 10 9.53 28.04 5.90
N ALA A 11 9.91 29.08 6.65
CA ALA A 11 10.53 28.92 7.98
C ALA A 11 9.64 28.14 8.97
N GLN A 12 8.32 28.33 8.88
CA GLN A 12 7.36 27.57 9.69
C GLN A 12 7.37 26.07 9.33
N THR A 13 7.37 25.72 8.04
CA THR A 13 7.46 24.34 7.57
C THR A 13 8.76 23.68 8.04
N HIS A 14 9.88 24.39 7.96
CA HIS A 14 11.16 23.88 8.46
C HIS A 14 11.11 23.55 9.97
N ARG A 15 10.47 24.40 10.79
CA ARG A 15 10.29 24.13 12.22
C ARG A 15 9.45 22.88 12.48
N GLN A 16 8.34 22.73 11.76
CA GLN A 16 7.48 21.54 11.87
C GLN A 16 8.23 20.26 11.48
N LEU A 17 9.00 20.31 10.37
CA LEU A 17 9.84 19.19 9.98
C LEU A 17 10.90 18.85 11.03
N GLN A 18 11.46 19.86 11.70
CA GLN A 18 12.43 19.64 12.76
C GLN A 18 11.80 18.99 14.01
N GLU A 19 10.57 19.37 14.36
CA GLU A 19 9.81 18.75 15.46
C GLU A 19 9.52 17.28 15.14
N LEU A 20 8.96 17.01 13.96
CA LEU A 20 8.69 15.64 13.49
C LEU A 20 9.95 14.77 13.47
N ALA A 21 11.07 15.31 12.98
CA ALA A 21 12.34 14.58 12.93
C ALA A 21 12.82 14.17 14.33
N ARG A 22 12.63 15.03 15.34
CA ARG A 22 12.96 14.72 16.73
C ARG A 22 12.03 13.67 17.33
N GLU A 23 10.72 13.80 17.08
CA GLU A 23 9.71 12.84 17.56
C GLU A 23 9.95 11.44 17.00
N ASP A 24 10.30 11.36 15.72
CA ASP A 24 10.57 10.10 15.02
C ASP A 24 12.01 9.58 15.20
N ALA A 25 12.89 10.34 15.90
CA ALA A 25 14.33 10.06 16.02
C ALA A 25 15.04 9.86 14.66
N LEU A 26 14.66 10.66 13.66
CA LEU A 26 15.21 10.64 12.31
C LEU A 26 16.03 11.90 12.02
N THR A 27 16.97 11.80 11.08
CA THR A 27 17.60 12.99 10.49
C THR A 27 16.63 13.69 9.52
N MET A 28 16.87 14.97 9.22
CA MET A 28 16.03 15.74 8.29
C MET A 28 15.88 15.07 6.90
N PRO A 29 16.96 14.54 6.27
CA PRO A 29 16.82 13.80 5.01
C PRO A 29 16.00 12.51 5.12
N GLU A 30 16.17 11.73 6.20
CA GLU A 30 15.42 10.48 6.42
C GLU A 30 13.93 10.75 6.64
N LEU A 31 13.59 11.79 7.42
CA LEU A 31 12.20 12.20 7.59
C LEU A 31 11.58 12.60 6.24
N LEU A 32 12.28 13.41 5.44
CA LEU A 32 11.77 13.85 4.14
C LEU A 32 11.57 12.67 3.18
N ASP A 33 12.52 11.73 3.13
CA ASP A 33 12.39 10.51 2.33
C ASP A 33 11.17 9.67 2.76
N ARG A 34 11.00 9.49 4.08
CA ARG A 34 9.85 8.79 4.65
C ARG A 34 8.53 9.46 4.27
N LEU A 35 8.42 10.78 4.44
CA LEU A 35 7.20 11.54 4.16
C LEU A 35 6.84 11.52 2.66
N VAL A 36 7.83 11.72 1.78
CA VAL A 36 7.63 11.64 0.33
C VAL A 36 7.22 10.23 -0.08
N THR A 37 7.90 9.21 0.44
CA THR A 37 7.56 7.80 0.16
C THR A 37 6.15 7.47 0.63
N ALA A 38 5.75 7.92 1.82
CA ALA A 38 4.41 7.70 2.34
C ALA A 38 3.34 8.36 1.47
N ASP A 39 3.54 9.62 1.07
CA ASP A 39 2.61 10.33 0.19
C ASP A 39 2.52 9.67 -1.20
N TRP A 40 3.66 9.26 -1.75
CA TRP A 40 3.70 8.55 -3.03
C TRP A 40 2.96 7.21 -2.96
N ARG A 41 3.18 6.41 -1.91
CA ARG A 41 2.47 5.14 -1.69
C ARG A 41 0.97 5.35 -1.55
N ARG A 42 0.56 6.36 -0.76
CA ARG A 42 -0.86 6.72 -0.58
C ARG A 42 -1.51 7.02 -1.94
N ARG A 43 -0.90 7.90 -2.75
CA ARG A 43 -1.41 8.24 -4.09
C ARG A 43 -1.39 7.07 -5.07
N LEU A 44 -0.45 6.13 -4.91
CA LEU A 44 -0.43 4.91 -5.71
C LEU A 44 -1.65 4.04 -5.38
N PHE A 45 -1.92 3.81 -4.09
CA PHE A 45 -3.09 3.03 -3.67
C PHE A 45 -4.41 3.71 -4.00
N GLU A 46 -4.52 5.04 -3.86
CA GLU A 46 -5.71 5.79 -4.26
C GLU A 46 -6.04 5.56 -5.75
N ARG A 47 -5.05 5.71 -6.64
CA ARG A 47 -5.24 5.46 -8.07
C ARG A 47 -5.55 4.00 -8.39
N ALA A 48 -4.93 3.06 -7.69
CA ALA A 48 -5.23 1.64 -7.86
C ALA A 48 -6.68 1.33 -7.45
N ASN A 49 -7.13 1.87 -6.31
CA ASN A 49 -8.50 1.71 -5.83
C ASN A 49 -9.51 2.34 -6.79
N GLU A 50 -9.23 3.53 -7.32
CA GLU A 50 -10.07 4.17 -8.35
C GLU A 50 -10.18 3.29 -9.60
N ALA A 51 -9.06 2.72 -10.07
CA ALA A 51 -9.06 1.81 -11.21
C ALA A 51 -9.86 0.53 -10.94
N TYR A 52 -9.74 -0.06 -9.74
CA TYR A 52 -10.53 -1.21 -9.33
C TYR A 52 -12.02 -0.89 -9.20
N ALA A 53 -12.38 0.28 -8.66
CA ALA A 53 -13.77 0.73 -8.58
C ALA A 53 -14.38 0.92 -9.98
N ALA A 54 -13.61 1.50 -10.91
CA ALA A 54 -14.02 1.61 -12.31
C ALA A 54 -14.19 0.24 -12.97
N LEU A 55 -13.30 -0.71 -12.70
CA LEU A 55 -13.41 -2.09 -13.18
C LEU A 55 -14.66 -2.80 -12.60
N GLN A 56 -14.92 -2.65 -11.30
CA GLN A 56 -16.10 -3.22 -10.63
C GLN A 56 -17.43 -2.67 -11.15
N ALA A 57 -17.44 -1.42 -11.62
CA ALA A 57 -18.62 -0.79 -12.20
C ALA A 57 -19.00 -1.36 -13.58
N ASP A 58 -18.10 -2.11 -14.24
CA ASP A 58 -18.35 -2.87 -15.47
C ASP A 58 -18.57 -4.36 -15.13
N PRO A 59 -19.82 -4.86 -15.15
CA PRO A 59 -20.13 -6.23 -14.73
C PRO A 59 -19.42 -7.31 -15.55
N ASP A 60 -19.24 -7.09 -16.86
CA ASP A 60 -18.62 -8.07 -17.74
C ASP A 60 -17.11 -8.13 -17.50
N ALA A 61 -16.47 -6.96 -17.39
CA ALA A 61 -15.05 -6.86 -17.07
C ALA A 61 -14.74 -7.36 -15.64
N TRP A 62 -15.62 -7.08 -14.68
CA TRP A 62 -15.50 -7.57 -13.31
C TRP A 62 -15.63 -9.10 -13.22
N ALA A 63 -16.60 -9.68 -13.93
CA ALA A 63 -16.76 -11.13 -13.99
C ALA A 63 -15.51 -11.82 -14.59
N ALA A 64 -14.92 -11.23 -15.64
CA ALA A 64 -13.68 -11.72 -16.23
C ALA A 64 -12.50 -11.67 -15.24
N ALA A 65 -12.35 -10.56 -14.50
CA ALA A 65 -11.30 -10.41 -13.50
C ALA A 65 -11.45 -11.41 -12.33
N LEU A 66 -12.68 -11.67 -11.88
CA LEU A 66 -12.95 -12.69 -10.86
C LEU A 66 -12.68 -14.11 -11.36
N ALA A 67 -13.03 -14.41 -12.60
CA ALA A 67 -12.73 -15.70 -13.22
C ALA A 67 -11.22 -15.93 -13.32
N GLU A 68 -10.45 -14.91 -13.74
CA GLU A 68 -9.00 -14.97 -13.73
C GLU A 68 -8.46 -15.19 -12.31
N ARG A 69 -8.95 -14.44 -11.31
CA ARG A 69 -8.51 -14.59 -9.92
C ARG A 69 -8.75 -16.02 -9.39
N GLY A 70 -9.89 -16.63 -9.73
CA GLY A 70 -10.17 -18.02 -9.35
C GLY A 70 -9.19 -19.04 -9.94
N VAL A 71 -8.61 -18.77 -11.12
CA VAL A 71 -7.53 -19.61 -11.68
C VAL A 71 -6.25 -19.46 -10.85
N TRP A 72 -5.92 -18.24 -10.42
CA TRP A 72 -4.76 -17.97 -9.58
C TRP A 72 -4.88 -18.52 -8.16
N ASP A 73 -6.10 -18.57 -7.61
CA ASP A 73 -6.35 -19.13 -6.27
C ASP A 73 -5.91 -20.60 -6.16
N ALA A 74 -5.86 -21.35 -7.27
CA ALA A 74 -5.34 -22.72 -7.28
C ALA A 74 -3.84 -22.81 -6.93
N ALA A 75 -3.07 -21.75 -7.17
CA ALA A 75 -1.65 -21.69 -6.84
C ALA A 75 -1.39 -21.14 -5.41
N LEU A 76 -2.44 -20.81 -4.65
CA LEU A 76 -2.32 -20.18 -3.33
C LEU A 76 -1.55 -21.05 -2.32
N GLU A 77 -1.68 -22.38 -2.43
CA GLU A 77 -1.06 -23.33 -1.51
C GLU A 77 0.29 -23.89 -2.02
N ASP A 78 0.74 -23.46 -3.19
CA ASP A 78 1.96 -23.97 -3.78
C ASP A 78 3.18 -23.66 -2.91
N GLY A 79 3.95 -24.70 -2.57
CA GLY A 79 5.17 -24.58 -1.75
C GLY A 79 4.96 -24.43 -0.24
N LEU A 80 3.71 -24.49 0.25
CA LEU A 80 3.43 -24.50 1.70
C LEU A 80 3.58 -25.90 2.31
N SER A 81 4.13 -25.97 3.52
CA SER A 81 4.09 -27.20 4.35
C SER A 81 2.72 -27.39 5.00
N GLU A 82 2.38 -28.64 5.35
CA GLU A 82 1.09 -28.98 5.97
C GLU A 82 0.81 -28.19 7.26
N ASP A 83 1.85 -27.84 8.02
CA ASP A 83 1.73 -27.10 9.28
C ASP A 83 1.39 -25.61 9.09
N VAL A 84 1.62 -25.06 7.89
CA VAL A 84 1.36 -23.66 7.52
C VAL A 84 0.12 -23.55 6.62
N ARG A 85 -0.29 -24.65 5.99
CA ARG A 85 -1.53 -24.72 5.22
C ARG A 85 -2.70 -24.41 6.14
N MET A 86 -3.37 -23.29 5.86
CA MET A 86 -4.57 -22.91 6.58
C MET A 86 -5.67 -23.97 6.36
N PRO A 87 -6.45 -24.34 7.38
CA PRO A 87 -7.61 -25.18 7.17
C PRO A 87 -8.56 -24.48 6.20
N SER A 88 -9.00 -25.19 5.18
CA SER A 88 -9.84 -24.66 4.12
C SER A 88 -11.12 -24.03 4.69
N GLY A 89 -11.32 -22.72 4.47
CA GLY A 89 -12.61 -22.10 4.74
C GLY A 89 -12.63 -20.58 4.86
N GLU A 90 -11.75 -19.94 5.63
CA GLU A 90 -11.88 -18.51 5.93
C GLU A 90 -10.51 -17.85 6.10
N ASP A 91 -10.14 -16.93 5.19
CA ASP A 91 -9.12 -15.93 5.48
C ASP A 91 -9.79 -14.77 6.24
N PRO A 92 -9.55 -14.61 7.55
CA PRO A 92 -10.19 -13.55 8.33
C PRO A 92 -9.81 -12.14 7.85
N ARG A 93 -8.76 -11.99 7.03
CA ARG A 93 -8.30 -10.70 6.50
C ARG A 93 -9.11 -10.22 5.29
N VAL A 94 -9.84 -11.10 4.60
CA VAL A 94 -10.68 -10.70 3.45
C VAL A 94 -12.11 -10.33 3.87
N ALA A 95 -12.54 -10.72 5.07
CA ALA A 95 -13.87 -10.41 5.59
C ALA A 95 -14.09 -8.90 5.82
N ASP A 96 -13.06 -8.18 6.27
CA ASP A 96 -13.15 -6.73 6.57
C ASP A 96 -13.06 -5.83 5.34
N LEU A 97 -12.54 -6.31 4.21
CA LEU A 97 -12.36 -5.50 2.99
C LEU A 97 -13.66 -5.33 2.18
N ALA A 98 -14.72 -6.06 2.51
CA ALA A 98 -16.01 -5.98 1.82
C ALA A 98 -16.89 -4.78 2.26
N THR A 99 -16.42 -3.97 3.23
CA THR A 99 -17.23 -2.89 3.83
C THR A 99 -16.59 -1.49 3.78
N ALA A 100 -15.49 -1.32 3.04
CA ALA A 100 -14.81 -0.03 2.88
C ALA A 100 -14.85 0.44 1.42
#